data_AF-A0A382UQC1-F1
#
_entry.id   AF-A0A382UQC1-F1
#
_cell.length_a   1.000
_cell.length_b   1.000
_cell.length_c   1.000
_cell.angle_alpha   90.00
_cell.angle_beta   90.00
_cell.angle_gamma   90.00
#
_symmetry.space_group_name_H-M   'P 1'
#
loop_
_entity.id
_entity.type
_entity.pdbx_description
1 polymer ?
#
loop_
_entity_poly.entity_id
_entity_poly.type
_entity_poly.pdbx_seq_one_letter_code
_entity_poly.pdbx_strand_id
1 'polypeptide(L)'
;MEATLANDSVSDLGFDLRETNARLEQASASERLAWASGQFGDGLVLSSSFGAQAAVMLHLATQVRPDIPVIFVDTGYLFPETYEFAESLAKRLEVNLKVYRSKR
;
A
#
# COMPACT_ATOMS: atom_id res chain seq x y z
N MET A 1 -7.49 -25.45 26.04
CA MET A 1 -6.11 -25.02 25.74
C MET A 1 -6.14 -24.56 24.28
N GLU A 2 -6.71 -23.37 24.08
CA GLU A 2 -6.00 -22.10 23.80
C GLU A 2 -5.68 -22.00 22.30
N ALA A 3 -6.12 -21.00 21.53
CA ALA A 3 -6.73 -19.72 21.87
C ALA A 3 -7.71 -19.29 20.76
N THR A 4 -8.93 -18.92 21.17
CA THR A 4 -9.80 -18.04 20.42
C THR A 4 -9.17 -16.65 20.44
N LEU A 5 -8.55 -16.25 19.33
CA LEU A 5 -8.31 -14.85 19.01
C LEU A 5 -9.14 -14.49 17.78
N ALA A 6 -10.46 -14.65 17.91
CA ALA A 6 -11.39 -13.86 17.12
C ALA A 6 -11.30 -12.43 17.65
N ASN A 7 -10.43 -11.63 17.04
CA ASN A 7 -10.47 -10.19 17.25
C ASN A 7 -11.73 -9.67 16.53
N ASP A 8 -12.89 -9.85 17.17
CA ASP A 8 -14.23 -9.43 16.75
C ASP A 8 -14.39 -7.89 16.85
N SER A 9 -13.47 -7.14 16.27
CA SER A 9 -13.56 -5.68 16.11
C SER A 9 -13.13 -5.21 14.72
N VAL A 10 -13.06 -6.10 13.74
CA VAL A 10 -13.09 -5.68 12.34
C VAL A 10 -14.56 -5.50 11.98
N SER A 11 -15.04 -4.27 12.13
CA SER A 11 -16.32 -3.79 11.63
C SER A 11 -16.65 -4.41 10.27
N ASP A 12 -17.88 -4.91 10.13
CA ASP A 12 -18.45 -5.58 8.95
C ASP A 12 -17.82 -5.09 7.63
N LEU A 13 -16.82 -5.83 7.12
CA LEU A 13 -15.98 -5.43 5.98
C LEU A 13 -16.77 -5.35 4.66
N GLY A 14 -18.03 -5.81 4.67
CA GLY A 14 -18.84 -5.98 3.47
C GLY A 14 -18.41 -7.16 2.60
N PHE A 15 -17.50 -8.02 3.08
CA PHE A 15 -17.07 -9.26 2.44
C PHE A 15 -16.50 -10.26 3.46
N ASP A 16 -16.55 -11.55 3.13
CA ASP A 16 -15.93 -12.59 3.94
C ASP A 16 -14.42 -12.69 3.65
N LEU A 17 -13.61 -12.61 4.71
CA LEU A 17 -12.15 -12.64 4.61
C LEU A 17 -11.61 -13.98 4.14
N ARG A 18 -12.21 -15.10 4.57
CA ARG A 18 -11.71 -16.44 4.22
C ARG A 18 -11.96 -16.74 2.75
N GLU A 19 -13.17 -16.49 2.29
CA GLU A 19 -13.55 -16.66 0.88
C GLU A 19 -12.73 -15.73 -0.02
N THR A 20 -12.59 -14.45 0.37
CA THR A 20 -11.82 -13.47 -0.39
C THR A 20 -10.35 -13.84 -0.49
N ASN A 21 -9.72 -14.27 0.61
CA ASN A 21 -8.32 -14.70 0.59
C ASN A 21 -8.12 -15.91 -0.32
N ALA A 22 -8.99 -16.93 -0.24
CA ALA A 22 -8.91 -18.12 -1.10
C ALA A 22 -9.02 -17.75 -2.60
N ARG A 23 -9.91 -16.82 -2.95
CA ARG A 23 -10.05 -16.32 -4.32
C ARG A 23 -8.83 -15.53 -4.79
N LEU A 24 -8.31 -14.62 -3.96
CA LEU A 24 -7.17 -13.76 -4.32
C LEU A 24 -5.84 -14.51 -4.33
N GLU A 25 -5.72 -15.63 -3.63
CA GLU A 25 -4.52 -16.48 -3.65
C GLU A 25 -4.18 -16.95 -5.07
N GLN A 26 -5.20 -17.22 -5.89
CA GLN A 26 -5.05 -17.63 -7.29
C GLN A 26 -4.92 -16.45 -8.26
N ALA A 27 -5.11 -15.21 -7.79
CA ALA A 27 -5.03 -14.01 -8.61
C ALA A 27 -3.59 -13.47 -8.69
N SER A 28 -3.25 -12.88 -9.84
CA SER A 28 -2.01 -12.13 -10.03
C SER A 28 -1.95 -10.86 -9.17
N ALA A 29 -0.76 -10.29 -9.01
CA ALA A 29 -0.60 -9.06 -8.23
C ALA A 29 -1.44 -7.88 -8.77
N SER A 30 -1.53 -7.74 -10.10
CA SER A 30 -2.37 -6.72 -10.75
C SER A 30 -3.86 -6.92 -10.45
N GLU A 31 -4.33 -8.16 -10.50
CA GLU A 31 -5.74 -8.49 -10.21
C GLU A 31 -6.08 -8.26 -8.74
N ARG A 32 -5.15 -8.55 -7.82
CA ARG A 32 -5.32 -8.22 -6.38
C ARG A 32 -5.43 -6.72 -6.16
N LEU A 33 -4.59 -5.91 -6.83
CA LEU A 33 -4.67 -4.46 -6.76
C LEU A 33 -5.94 -3.91 -7.40
N ALA A 34 -6.38 -4.46 -8.54
CA ALA A 34 -7.62 -4.07 -9.18
C ALA A 34 -8.83 -4.37 -8.29
N TRP A 35 -8.84 -5.55 -7.66
CA TRP A 35 -9.86 -5.89 -6.67
C TRP A 35 -9.85 -4.93 -5.48
N ALA A 36 -8.68 -4.65 -4.89
CA ALA A 36 -8.56 -3.73 -3.77
C ALA A 36 -9.03 -2.32 -4.15
N SER A 37 -8.70 -1.85 -5.36
CA SER A 37 -9.13 -0.55 -5.88
C SER A 37 -10.65 -0.47 -5.97
N GLY A 38 -11.31 -1.51 -6.48
CA GLY A 38 -12.77 -1.58 -6.53
C GLY A 38 -13.44 -1.71 -5.16
N GLN A 39 -12.84 -2.48 -4.24
CA GLN A 39 -13.43 -2.75 -2.93
C GLN A 39 -13.32 -1.56 -1.98
N PHE A 40 -12.16 -0.90 -1.94
CA PHE A 40 -11.88 0.14 -0.95
C PHE A 40 -12.04 1.54 -1.51
N GLY A 41 -12.11 1.71 -2.85
CA GLY A 41 -12.29 3.01 -3.49
C GLY A 41 -11.29 4.03 -2.94
N ASP A 42 -11.75 5.22 -2.59
CA ASP A 42 -10.91 6.30 -2.06
C ASP A 42 -10.26 6.02 -0.70
N GLY A 43 -10.68 4.95 -0.01
CA GLY A 43 -10.03 4.46 1.20
C GLY A 43 -8.75 3.67 0.94
N LEU A 44 -8.45 3.31 -0.31
CA LEU A 44 -7.22 2.57 -0.65
C LEU A 44 -6.01 3.51 -0.69
N VAL A 45 -4.99 3.17 0.10
CA VAL A 45 -3.69 3.84 0.08
C VAL A 45 -2.56 2.81 -0.01
N LEU A 46 -1.41 3.23 -0.54
CA LEU A 46 -0.19 2.43 -0.54
C LEU A 46 0.82 3.04 0.43
N SER A 47 1.35 2.25 1.36
CA SER A 47 2.47 2.68 2.20
C SER A 47 3.79 2.17 1.61
N SER A 48 4.81 3.03 1.53
CA SER A 48 6.13 2.67 1.02
C SER A 48 7.24 3.30 1.86
N SER A 49 8.22 2.48 2.23
CA SER A 49 9.49 2.94 2.84
C SER A 49 10.55 3.33 1.80
N PHE A 50 10.24 3.20 0.51
CA PHE A 50 11.20 3.38 -0.60
C PHE A 50 12.46 2.50 -0.48
N GLY A 51 12.28 1.26 0.02
CA GLY A 51 13.33 0.24 -0.01
C GLY A 51 13.63 -0.28 -1.42
N ALA A 52 14.58 -1.22 -1.53
CA ALA A 52 15.12 -1.71 -2.79
C ALA A 52 14.06 -2.24 -3.79
N GLN A 53 12.95 -2.79 -3.28
CA GLN A 53 11.87 -3.38 -4.09
C GLN A 53 10.66 -2.44 -4.28
N ALA A 54 10.70 -1.22 -3.75
CA ALA A 54 9.58 -0.29 -3.81
C ALA A 54 9.15 0.04 -5.25
N ALA A 55 10.11 0.08 -6.18
CA ALA A 55 9.85 0.38 -7.59
C ALA A 55 8.83 -0.58 -8.23
N VAL A 56 8.85 -1.86 -7.88
CA VAL A 56 7.92 -2.85 -8.45
C VAL A 56 6.50 -2.55 -8.00
N MET A 57 6.29 -2.41 -6.69
CA MET A 57 4.97 -2.15 -6.13
C MET A 57 4.42 -0.79 -6.54
N LEU A 58 5.25 0.25 -6.55
CA LEU A 58 4.86 1.59 -6.98
C LEU A 58 4.46 1.60 -8.45
N HIS A 59 5.27 0.98 -9.32
CA HIS A 59 4.95 0.91 -10.74
C HIS A 59 3.65 0.14 -10.98
N LEU A 60 3.47 -1.02 -10.32
CA LEU A 60 2.26 -1.81 -10.48
C LEU A 60 1.01 -1.07 -9.99
N ALA A 61 1.11 -0.40 -8.84
CA ALA A 61 0.00 0.35 -8.26
C ALA A 61 -0.39 1.55 -9.13
N THR A 62 0.57 2.31 -9.67
CA THR A 62 0.25 3.46 -10.54
C THR A 62 -0.30 3.07 -11.91
N GLN A 63 -0.02 1.86 -12.40
CA GLN A 63 -0.69 1.34 -13.61
C GLN A 63 -2.16 0.98 -13.37
N VAL A 64 -2.49 0.46 -12.17
CA VAL A 64 -3.87 0.07 -11.81
C VAL A 64 -4.69 1.27 -11.34
N ARG A 65 -4.08 2.14 -10.54
CA ARG A 65 -4.69 3.35 -9.98
C ARG A 65 -3.66 4.50 -9.99
N PRO A 66 -3.61 5.31 -11.06
CA PRO A 66 -2.60 6.37 -11.21
C PRO A 66 -2.57 7.41 -10.08
N ASP A 67 -3.72 7.66 -9.45
CA ASP A 67 -3.88 8.68 -8.41
C ASP A 67 -3.76 8.13 -6.97
N ILE A 68 -3.42 6.85 -6.80
CA ILE A 68 -3.37 6.19 -5.48
C ILE A 68 -2.46 6.99 -4.51
N PRO A 69 -2.96 7.38 -3.32
CA PRO A 69 -2.12 8.06 -2.34
C PRO A 69 -1.00 7.12 -1.87
N VAL A 70 0.25 7.55 -2.04
CA VAL A 70 1.42 6.82 -1.53
C VAL A 70 1.94 7.50 -0.28
N ILE A 71 1.86 6.82 0.85
CA ILE A 71 2.30 7.31 2.15
C ILE A 71 3.78 7.00 2.32
N PHE A 72 4.56 8.05 2.60
CA PHE A 72 5.95 7.95 3.02
C PHE A 72 6.13 8.56 4.41
N VAL A 73 6.60 7.75 5.35
CA VAL A 73 6.87 8.19 6.71
C VAL A 73 8.33 8.63 6.81
N ASP A 74 8.54 9.95 6.85
CA ASP A 74 9.85 10.54 7.08
C ASP A 74 10.14 10.54 8.60
N THR A 75 11.04 9.66 9.02
CA THR A 75 11.49 9.59 10.42
C THR A 75 12.42 10.75 10.78
N GLY A 76 12.99 11.45 9.78
CA GLY A 76 14.01 12.47 9.95
C GLY A 76 15.44 11.92 10.09
N TYR A 77 15.63 10.60 9.98
CA TYR A 77 16.93 9.93 10.15
C TYR A 77 17.23 8.94 9.01
N LEU A 78 16.58 9.10 7.85
CA LEU A 78 16.84 8.26 6.69
C LEU A 78 18.17 8.65 6.04
N PHE A 79 18.78 7.73 5.32
CA PHE A 79 19.98 8.02 4.56
C PHE A 79 19.67 9.06 3.46
N PRO A 80 20.58 9.99 3.14
CA PRO A 80 20.41 10.95 2.03
C PRO A 80 19.99 10.27 0.72
N GLU A 81 20.60 9.12 0.42
CA GLU A 81 20.33 8.30 -0.76
C GLU A 81 18.90 7.77 -0.78
N THR A 82 18.28 7.53 0.37
CA THR A 82 16.86 7.14 0.45
C THR A 82 15.95 8.28 0.01
N TYR A 83 16.27 9.52 0.37
CA TYR A 83 15.48 10.68 -0.06
C TYR A 83 15.63 10.91 -1.56
N GLU A 84 16.85 10.85 -2.10
CA GLU A 84 17.12 11.00 -3.53
C GLU A 84 16.44 9.88 -4.35
N PHE A 85 16.49 8.64 -3.86
CA PHE A 85 15.80 7.52 -4.48
C PHE A 85 14.28 7.70 -4.44
N ALA A 86 13.73 8.11 -3.30
CA ALA A 86 12.30 8.34 -3.16
C ALA A 86 11.79 9.45 -4.10
N GLU A 87 12.49 10.58 -4.14
CA GLU A 87 12.15 11.71 -5.01
C GLU A 87 12.24 11.32 -6.49
N SER A 88 13.36 10.71 -6.90
CA SER A 88 13.58 10.32 -8.30
C SER A 88 12.56 9.27 -8.77
N LEU A 89 12.26 8.29 -7.94
CA LEU A 89 11.28 7.25 -8.26
C LEU A 89 9.86 7.80 -8.29
N ALA A 90 9.48 8.64 -7.32
CA ALA A 90 8.17 9.27 -7.28
C ALA A 90 7.93 10.15 -8.52
N LYS A 91 8.96 10.92 -8.94
CA LYS A 91 8.90 11.71 -10.17
C LYS A 91 8.78 10.85 -11.42
N ARG A 92 9.57 9.77 -11.52
CA ARG A 92 9.57 8.88 -12.69
C ARG A 92 8.25 8.15 -12.88
N LEU A 93 7.59 7.78 -11.79
CA LEU A 93 6.34 7.01 -11.79
C LEU A 93 5.09 7.87 -11.57
N GLU A 94 5.24 9.21 -11.55
CA GLU A 94 4.16 10.17 -11.34
C GLU A 94 3.34 9.89 -10.07
N VAL A 95 4.02 9.52 -8.99
CA VAL A 95 3.40 9.09 -7.74
C VAL A 95 2.73 10.25 -7.00
N ASN A 96 1.48 10.06 -6.56
CA ASN A 96 0.78 10.94 -5.62
C ASN A 96 1.35 10.77 -4.19
N LEU A 97 2.57 11.29 -3.97
CA LEU A 97 3.32 11.11 -2.74
C LEU A 97 2.79 11.99 -1.60
N LYS A 98 2.53 11.37 -0.45
CA LYS A 98 2.13 12.01 0.82
C LYS A 98 3.20 11.75 1.88
N VAL A 99 3.99 12.78 2.16
CA VAL A 99 5.07 12.70 3.17
C VAL A 99 4.53 13.11 4.53
N TYR A 100 4.71 12.24 5.53
CA TYR A 100 4.33 12.52 6.91
C TYR A 100 5.57 12.47 7.78
N ARG A 101 5.73 13.51 8.61
CA ARG A 101 6.84 13.65 9.56
C ARG A 101 6.30 14.11 10.91
N SER A 102 6.91 13.61 11.98
CA SER A 102 6.60 14.10 13.33
C SER A 102 6.93 15.59 13.44
N LYS A 103 5.98 16.40 13.94
CA LYS A 103 6.23 17.80 14.29
C LYS A 103 7.06 17.79 15.58
N ARG A 104 8.27 18.32 15.53
CA ARG A 104 9.04 18.62 16.74
C ARG A 104 8.43 19.80 17.48
#